data_AF-A0A925BGT9-F1
#
_entry.id   AF-A0A925BGT9-F1
#
_cell.length_a   1.000
_cell.length_b   1.000
_cell.length_c   1.000
_cell.angle_alpha   90.00
_cell.angle_beta   90.00
_cell.angle_gamma   90.00
#
_symmetry.space_group_name_H-M   'P 1'
#
loop_
_entity.id
_entity.type
_entity.pdbx_description
1 polymer ?
#
loop_
_entity_poly.entity_id
_entity_poly.type
_entity_poly.pdbx_seq_one_letter_code
_entity_poly.pdbx_strand_id
1 'polypeptide(L)' 'MILRELSEASGVSGNEDAVRKIILKAIERHAEDIKIDALGSVT' A
#
# COMPACT_ATOMS: atom_id res chain seq x y z
N MET A 1 2.79 13.66 -4.92
CA MET A 1 1.75 14.07 -3.95
C MET A 1 0.96 12.81 -3.64
N ILE A 2 0.97 12.32 -2.40
CA ILE A 2 0.52 10.96 -2.09
C ILE A 2 -0.93 10.67 -2.50
N LEU A 3 -1.82 11.66 -2.35
CA LEU A 3 -3.22 11.50 -2.74
C LEU A 3 -3.38 11.23 -4.24
N ARG A 4 -2.68 12.00 -5.09
CA ARG A 4 -2.71 11.78 -6.55
C ARG A 4 -2.12 10.42 -6.91
N GLU A 5 -0.99 10.06 -6.32
CA GLU A 5 -0.31 8.77 -6.59
C GLU A 5 -1.20 7.58 -6.22
N LEU A 6 -1.91 7.64 -5.09
CA LEU A 6 -2.85 6.59 -4.69
C LEU A 6 -4.09 6.54 -5.60
N SER A 7 -4.62 7.69 -6.02
CA SER A 7 -5.80 7.75 -6.91
C SER A 7 -5.53 7.27 -8.33
N GLU A 8 -4.30 7.42 -8.82
CA GLU A 8 -3.89 7.03 -10.18
C GLU A 8 -3.30 5.62 -10.25
N ALA A 9 -2.95 5.02 -9.11
CA ALA A 9 -2.40 3.67 -9.06
C ALA A 9 -3.44 2.61 -9.44
N SER A 10 -2.99 1.59 -10.18
CA SER A 10 -3.82 0.41 -10.46
C SER A 10 -4.03 -0.39 -9.17
N GLY A 11 -5.29 -0.46 -8.72
CA GLY A 11 -5.73 -1.22 -7.54
C GLY A 11 -6.92 -2.10 -7.87
N VAL A 12 -6.81 -2.89 -8.94
CA VAL A 12 -7.86 -3.87 -9.30
C VAL A 12 -7.99 -4.87 -8.15
N SER A 13 -9.21 -5.24 -7.77
CA SER A 13 -9.44 -6.20 -6.69
C SER A 13 -8.65 -7.50 -6.93
N GLY A 14 -7.83 -7.89 -5.96
CA GLY A 14 -6.91 -9.03 -6.05
C GLY A 14 -5.57 -8.74 -6.72
N ASN A 15 -5.30 -7.49 -7.14
CA ASN A 15 -4.05 -7.05 -7.73
C ASN A 15 -3.68 -5.61 -7.28
N GLU A 16 -3.61 -5.41 -5.96
CA GLU A 16 -3.35 -4.11 -5.33
C GLU A 16 -1.86 -3.80 -5.12
N ASP A 17 -0.93 -4.54 -5.73
CA ASP A 17 0.51 -4.42 -5.45
C ASP A 17 1.07 -3.01 -5.69
N ALA A 18 0.58 -2.31 -6.71
CA ALA A 18 1.00 -0.94 -7.00
C ALA A 18 0.57 0.02 -5.87
N VAL A 19 -0.66 -0.12 -5.37
CA VAL A 19 -1.19 0.66 -4.23
C VAL A 19 -0.40 0.33 -2.96
N ARG A 20 -0.19 -0.96 -2.69
CA ARG A 20 0.53 -1.45 -1.51
C ARG A 20 1.95 -0.87 -1.44
N LYS A 21 2.66 -0.83 -2.57
CA LYS A 21 4.01 -0.26 -2.65
C LYS A 21 4.05 1.22 -2.30
N ILE A 22 3.04 2.00 -2.70
CA ILE A 22 2.92 3.43 -2.37
C ILE A 22 2.69 3.60 -0.86
N ILE A 23 1.77 2.82 -0.29
CA ILE A 23 1.46 2.86 1.14
C ILE A 23 2.70 2.51 1.97
N LEU A 24 3.34 1.37 1.69
CA LEU A 24 4.51 0.89 2.44
C LEU A 24 5.63 1.92 2.45
N LYS A 25 5.94 2.51 1.30
CA LYS A 25 6.95 3.58 1.20
C LYS A 25 6.58 4.82 2.02
N ALA A 26 5.29 5.14 2.10
CA ALA A 26 4.83 6.30 2.85
C ALA A 26 4.86 6.08 4.36
N ILE A 27 4.69 4.85 4.85
CA ILE A 27 4.59 4.53 6.28
C ILE A 27 5.85 3.88 6.88
N GLU A 28 6.85 3.50 6.07
CA GLU A 28 8.03 2.72 6.50
C GLU A 28 8.80 3.33 7.70
N ARG A 29 8.72 4.66 7.89
CA ARG A 29 9.41 5.37 9.00
C ARG A 29 8.49 5.78 10.14
N HIS A 30 7.23 5.36 10.07
CA HIS A 30 6.17 5.76 10.99
C HIS A 30 5.53 4.55 11.70
N ALA A 31 5.84 3.33 11.27
CA ALA A 31 5.37 2.08 11.86
C ALA A 31 6.55 1.10 12.02
N GLU A 32 6.58 0.39 13.16
CA GLU A 32 7.67 -0.55 13.49
C GLU A 32 7.36 -2.00 13.09
N ASP A 33 6.10 -2.43 13.13
CA ASP A 33 5.67 -3.79 12.81
C ASP A 33 4.60 -3.75 11.70
N ILE A 34 5.05 -3.83 10.45
CA ILE A 34 4.18 -3.83 9.27
C ILE A 34 4.04 -5.26 8.76
N LYS A 35 2.79 -5.73 8.62
CA LYS A 35 2.47 -7.06 8.10
C LYS A 35 1.60 -6.97 6.86
N ILE A 36 1.74 -7.97 5.99
CA ILE A 36 0.84 -8.19 4.86
C ILE A 36 0.19 -9.54 5.10
N ASP A 37 -1.14 -9.57 5.16
CA ASP A 37 -1.88 -10.82 5.32
C ASP A 37 -1.96 -11.61 3.99
N ALA A 38 -2.52 -12.82 4.05
CA ALA A 38 -2.66 -13.68 2.88
C ALA A 38 -3.59 -13.10 1.78
N LEU A 39 -4.38 -12.08 2.09
CA LEU A 39 -5.26 -11.37 1.16
C LEU A 39 -4.64 -10.06 0.66
N GLY A 40 -3.46 -9.68 1.17
CA GLY A 40 -2.74 -8.47 0.79
C GLY A 40 -3.00 -7.25 1.69
N SER A 41 -3.83 -7.36 2.74
CA SER A 41 -4.10 -6.22 3.62
C SER A 41 -2.84 -5.83 4.39
N VAL A 42 -2.58 -4.52 4.52
CA VAL A 42 -1.48 -3.98 5.33
C VAL A 42 -2.01 -3.73 6.74
N THR A 43 -1.39 -4.36 7.75
CA THR A 43 -1.73 -4.21 9.18
C THR A 43 -0.52 -3.79 9.98
#